data_AF-A0A931FCG0-F1
#
_entry.id   AF-A0A931FCG0-F1
#
_cell.length_a   1.000
_cell.length_b   1.000
_cell.length_c   1.000
_cell.angle_alpha   90.00
_cell.angle_beta   90.00
_cell.angle_gamma   90.00
#
_symmetry.space_group_name_H-M   'P 1'
#
loop_
_entity.id
_entity.type
_entity.pdbx_description
1 polymer ?
#
loop_
_entity_poly.entity_id
_entity_poly.type
_entity_poly.pdbx_seq_one_letter_code
_entity_poly.pdbx_strand_id
1 'polypeptide(L)'
;MWICTVTCTSLRCMKRTNVYIDEAHDAQLKEIAARTGRSEAELIRASIERFILSERAWQDDLEDWPTFDSGDPTLASRSDEMLARGFGR
;
A
#
# COMPACT_ATOMS: atom_id res chain seq x y z
N MET A 1 -32.90 -3.95 32.17
CA MET A 1 -32.93 -2.47 32.23
C MET A 1 -31.53 -2.01 32.57
N TRP A 2 -30.58 -2.04 31.64
CA TRP A 2 -30.39 -0.96 30.67
C TRP A 2 -30.20 -1.49 29.25
N ILE A 3 -30.87 -0.80 28.35
CA ILE A 3 -31.00 -1.06 26.94
C ILE A 3 -29.87 -0.29 26.27
N CYS A 4 -28.89 -0.98 25.70
CA CYS A 4 -27.92 -0.37 24.78
C CYS A 4 -28.37 -0.65 23.34
N THR A 5 -29.64 -0.36 23.02
CA THR A 5 -30.09 -0.27 21.62
C THR A 5 -29.86 1.17 21.16
N VAL A 6 -28.59 1.53 20.98
CA VAL A 6 -28.25 2.62 20.08
C VAL A 6 -27.88 1.95 18.76
N THR A 7 -28.81 2.07 17.83
CA THR A 7 -28.67 1.82 16.40
C THR A 7 -27.41 2.49 15.86
N CYS A 8 -26.28 1.77 15.87
CA CYS A 8 -25.16 2.09 15.00
C CYS A 8 -25.41 1.44 13.63
N THR A 9 -26.37 1.98 12.88
CA THR A 9 -26.82 1.41 11.59
C THR A 9 -26.03 1.97 10.39
N SER A 10 -24.88 2.63 10.58
CA SER A 10 -24.11 3.15 9.43
C SER A 10 -22.60 3.39 9.61
N LEU A 11 -21.97 3.10 10.75
CA LEU A 11 -20.53 3.33 10.93
C LEU A 11 -19.82 2.03 11.24
N ARG A 12 -19.02 1.56 10.27
CA ARG A 12 -18.13 0.39 10.34
C ARG A 12 -17.49 0.33 11.74
N CYS A 13 -17.89 -0.64 12.56
CA CYS A 13 -17.27 -0.83 13.85
C CYS A 13 -15.81 -1.26 13.63
N MET A 14 -14.86 -0.47 14.13
CA MET A 14 -13.45 -0.83 14.06
C MET A 14 -13.14 -1.88 15.12
N LYS A 15 -12.48 -2.98 14.73
CA LYS A 15 -12.01 -3.99 15.67
C LYS A 15 -10.76 -3.50 16.41
N ARG A 16 -10.78 -3.53 17.74
CA ARG A 16 -9.59 -3.23 18.56
C ARG A 16 -8.59 -4.38 18.45
N THR A 17 -7.34 -4.05 18.12
CA THR A 17 -6.22 -4.98 18.06
C THR A 17 -5.05 -4.37 18.85
N ASN A 18 -4.47 -5.12 19.78
CA ASN A 18 -3.27 -4.70 20.52
C ASN A 18 -2.05 -5.38 19.88
N VAL A 19 -1.01 -4.61 19.56
CA VAL A 19 0.23 -5.09 18.94
C VAL A 19 1.38 -4.57 19.77
N TYR A 20 2.38 -5.41 20.03
CA TYR A 20 3.63 -5.00 20.67
C TYR A 20 4.61 -4.52 19.61
N ILE A 21 5.25 -3.38 19.84
CA ILE A 21 6.28 -2.81 18.97
C ILE A 21 7.53 -2.52 19.79
N ASP A 22 8.68 -2.53 19.12
CA ASP A 22 9.94 -2.09 19.70
C ASP A 22 9.89 -0.59 20.04
N GLU A 23 10.56 -0.19 21.11
CA GLU A 23 10.71 1.19 21.54
C GLU A 23 11.36 2.06 20.44
N ALA A 24 12.29 1.48 19.67
CA ALA A 24 12.91 2.18 18.54
C ALA A 24 11.90 2.51 17.42
N HIS A 25 10.89 1.66 17.21
CA HIS A 25 9.85 1.89 16.22
C HIS A 25 8.81 2.92 16.71
N ASP A 26 8.48 2.90 18.00
CA ASP A 26 7.60 3.90 18.61
C ASP A 26 8.18 5.31 18.51
N ALA A 27 9.46 5.47 18.81
CA ALA A 27 10.17 6.76 18.70
C ALA A 27 10.15 7.30 17.26
N GLN A 28 10.44 6.45 16.27
CA GLN A 28 10.39 6.83 14.85
C GLN A 28 8.97 7.20 14.41
N LEU A 29 7.96 6.45 14.88
CA LEU A 29 6.56 6.72 14.54
C LEU A 29 6.13 8.09 15.05
N LYS A 30 6.52 8.46 16.27
CA LYS A 30 6.27 9.78 16.87
C LYS A 30 6.93 10.91 16.10
N GLU A 31 8.18 10.73 15.68
CA GLU A 31 8.88 11.72 14.87
C GLU A 31 8.16 11.95 13.53
N ILE A 32 7.76 10.88 12.85
CA ILE A 32 7.04 10.95 11.57
C ILE A 32 5.67 11.61 11.77
N ALA A 33 4.94 11.25 12.83
CA ALA A 33 3.67 11.87 13.18
C ALA A 33 3.81 13.38 13.37
N ALA A 34 4.82 13.82 14.13
CA ALA A 34 5.10 15.24 14.37
C ALA A 34 5.47 15.97 13.07
N ARG A 35 6.31 15.36 12.22
CA ARG A 35 6.75 15.95 10.94
C ARG A 35 5.62 16.06 9.91
N THR A 36 4.68 15.12 9.92
CA THR A 36 3.59 15.05 8.92
C THR A 36 2.28 15.65 9.39
N GLY A 37 2.14 15.96 10.68
CA GLY A 37 0.91 16.47 11.27
C GLY A 37 -0.22 15.43 11.36
N ARG A 38 0.12 14.14 11.29
CA ARG A 38 -0.84 13.02 11.30
C ARG A 38 -0.79 12.30 12.64
N SER A 39 -1.89 11.66 13.05
CA SER A 39 -1.89 10.85 14.28
C SER A 39 -1.17 9.51 14.09
N GLU A 40 -0.51 9.00 15.13
CA GLU A 40 0.16 7.69 15.10
C GLU A 40 -0.80 6.56 14.68
N ALA A 41 -2.03 6.58 15.22
CA ALA A 41 -3.05 5.58 14.90
C ALA A 41 -3.46 5.63 13.41
N GLU A 42 -3.46 6.82 12.80
CA GLU A 42 -3.75 6.97 11.37
C GLU A 42 -2.59 6.43 10.51
N LEU A 43 -1.35 6.70 10.91
CA LEU A 43 -0.16 6.15 10.25
C LEU A 43 -0.14 4.63 10.31
N ILE A 44 -0.44 4.03 11.47
CA ILE A 44 -0.52 2.57 11.64
C ILE A 44 -1.60 1.99 10.73
N ARG A 45 -2.81 2.57 10.72
CA ARG A 45 -3.90 2.09 9.85
C ARG A 45 -3.53 2.17 8.38
N ALA A 46 -3.00 3.30 7.93
CA ALA A 46 -2.60 3.50 6.54
C ALA A 46 -1.46 2.55 6.13
N SER A 47 -0.54 2.26 7.05
CA SER A 47 0.58 1.34 6.79
C SER A 47 0.08 -0.09 6.61
N ILE A 48 -0.86 -0.55 7.45
CA ILE A 48 -1.47 -1.88 7.32
C ILE A 48 -2.21 -2.01 5.98
N GLU A 49 -3.00 -1.00 5.62
CA GLU A 49 -3.71 -0.98 4.34
C GLU A 49 -2.74 -1.04 3.16
N ARG A 50 -1.68 -0.22 3.20
CA ARG A 50 -0.66 -0.20 2.15
C ARG A 50 0.10 -1.53 2.05
N PHE A 51 0.40 -2.16 3.17
CA PHE A 51 1.04 -3.47 3.21
C PHE A 51 0.14 -4.56 2.61
N ILE A 52 -1.15 -4.58 2.96
CA ILE A 52 -2.10 -5.54 2.36
C ILE A 52 -2.20 -5.33 0.85
N LEU A 53 -2.26 -4.07 0.40
CA LEU A 53 -2.30 -3.75 -1.03
C LEU A 53 -1.03 -4.17 -1.76
N SER A 54 0.15 -3.98 -1.15
CA SER A 54 1.39 -4.42 -1.78
C SER A 54 1.44 -5.93 -1.93
N GLU A 55 1.04 -6.69 -0.90
CA GLU A 55 1.01 -8.15 -0.99
C GLU A 55 0.01 -8.65 -2.03
N ARG A 56 -1.17 -8.03 -2.16
CA ARG A 56 -2.16 -8.40 -3.18
C ARG A 56 -1.69 -8.11 -4.60
N ALA A 57 -1.06 -6.96 -4.83
CA ALA A 57 -0.59 -6.59 -6.18
C ALA A 57 0.44 -7.58 -6.76
N TRP A 58 1.13 -8.36 -5.92
CA TRP A 58 2.03 -9.42 -6.35
C TRP A 58 1.36 -10.79 -6.50
N GLN A 59 0.14 -10.95 -5.97
CA GLN A 59 -0.59 -12.23 -5.95
C GLN A 59 -1.75 -12.28 -6.95
N ASP A 60 -2.28 -11.14 -7.40
CA ASP A 60 -3.21 -11.13 -8.53
C ASP A 60 -2.44 -11.54 -9.80
N ASP A 61 -2.91 -12.59 -10.45
CA ASP A 61 -2.40 -13.05 -11.73
C ASP A 61 -2.39 -11.86 -12.70
N LEU A 62 -1.21 -11.55 -13.26
CA LEU A 62 -1.02 -10.48 -14.26
C LEU A 62 -1.85 -10.68 -15.54
N GLU A 63 -2.71 -11.69 -15.59
CA GLU A 63 -3.59 -12.06 -16.70
C GLU A 63 -4.58 -10.94 -17.08
N ASP A 64 -5.03 -10.11 -16.13
CA ASP A 64 -5.99 -9.03 -16.40
C ASP A 64 -5.34 -7.63 -16.55
N TRP A 65 -4.00 -7.56 -16.58
CA TRP A 65 -3.32 -6.31 -16.85
C TRP A 65 -3.42 -5.97 -18.34
N PRO A 66 -3.83 -4.75 -18.73
CA PRO A 66 -3.86 -4.36 -20.13
C PRO A 66 -2.47 -4.49 -20.73
N THR A 67 -2.31 -5.49 -21.60
CA THR A 67 -1.06 -5.73 -22.32
C THR A 67 -0.94 -4.68 -23.41
N PHE A 68 0.20 -4.00 -23.43
CA PHE A 68 0.53 -3.10 -24.53
C PHE A 68 1.10 -3.95 -25.68
N ASP A 69 0.35 -4.05 -26.77
CA ASP A 69 0.89 -4.59 -28.01
C ASP A 69 1.79 -3.54 -28.65
N SER A 70 3.10 -3.79 -28.62
CA SER A 70 4.09 -2.94 -29.25
C SER A 70 4.06 -2.97 -30.78
N GLY A 71 3.30 -3.89 -31.39
CA GLY A 71 3.24 -4.10 -32.84
C GLY A 71 4.50 -4.74 -33.43
N ASP A 72 5.55 -4.94 -32.63
CA ASP A 72 6.78 -5.62 -33.02
C ASP A 72 7.06 -6.80 -32.05
N PRO A 73 6.86 -8.05 -32.48
CA PRO A 73 7.10 -9.22 -31.65
C PRO A 73 8.58 -9.40 -31.27
N THR A 74 9.50 -8.72 -31.96
CA THR A 74 10.95 -8.78 -31.71
C THR A 74 11.45 -7.68 -30.76
N LEU A 75 10.59 -6.76 -30.35
CA LEU A 75 10.97 -5.60 -29.54
C LEU A 75 11.69 -6.02 -28.25
N ALA A 76 11.19 -7.04 -27.56
CA ALA A 76 11.76 -7.53 -26.31
C ALA A 76 13.23 -7.99 -26.48
N SER A 77 13.52 -8.70 -27.58
CA SER A 77 14.85 -9.22 -27.88
C SER A 77 15.85 -8.16 -28.34
N ARG A 78 15.36 -7.00 -28.80
CA ARG A 78 16.19 -5.90 -29.33
C ARG A 78 16.30 -4.72 -28.38
N SER A 79 15.81 -4.87 -27.16
CA SER A 79 15.78 -3.82 -26.14
C SER A 79 17.17 -3.21 -25.89
N ASP A 80 18.20 -4.04 -25.74
CA ASP A 80 19.58 -3.60 -25.52
C ASP A 80 20.14 -2.77 -26.69
N GLU A 81 19.90 -3.20 -27.94
CA GLU A 81 20.32 -2.50 -29.16
C GLU A 81 19.67 -1.12 -29.24
N MET A 82 18.38 -1.02 -28.91
CA MET A 82 17.61 0.22 -28.96
C MET A 82 18.03 1.19 -27.85
N LEU A 83 18.24 0.69 -26.63
CA LEU A 83 18.69 1.51 -25.51
C LEU A 83 20.09 2.09 -25.76
N ALA A 84 21.01 1.29 -26.30
CA ALA A 84 22.37 1.73 -26.60
C ALA A 84 22.44 2.88 -27.63
N ARG A 85 21.43 3.03 -28.50
CA ARG A 85 21.44 4.06 -29.56
C ARG A 85 21.15 5.47 -29.05
N GLY A 86 20.34 5.62 -28.00
CA GLY A 86 19.83 6.95 -27.65
C GLY A 86 19.33 7.14 -26.23
N PHE A 87 19.40 6.14 -25.35
CA PHE A 87 18.94 6.31 -23.98
C PHE A 87 19.94 7.14 -23.15
N GLY A 88 19.46 8.21 -22.51
CA GLY A 88 20.27 9.06 -21.61
C GLY A 88 21.19 10.08 -22.29
N ARG A 89 20.98 10.37 -23.59
CA ARG A 89 21.67 11.44 -24.31
C ARG A 89 20.91 12.76 -24.23
#